data_AF-A0A0N1J5F6-F1
#
_entry.id   AF-A0A0N1J5F6-F1
#
_cell.length_a   1.000
_cell.length_b   1.000
_cell.length_c   1.000
_cell.angle_alpha   90.00
_cell.angle_beta   90.00
_cell.angle_gamma   90.00
#
_symmetry.space_group_name_H-M   'P 1'
#
loop_
_entity.id
_entity.type
_entity.pdbx_description
1 polymer ?
#
loop_
_entity_poly.entity_id
_entity_poly.type
_entity_poly.pdbx_seq_one_letter_code
_entity_poly.pdbx_strand_id
1 'polypeptide(L)'
;MPPKNNKKKDTKRKELSEEDMLRLGMTPEDIKRIMEERNKSSEDKQAEQAQKEATRRDAEIRQRHQREFQRQMEELTNYEAAARAIIRYDEDQEWTQMESTALTPEKQKILRQVAIAEDRRRVEEAKRRQAEELAAYQAKLQCMTEEERAAFLKEETEKERLRAEDFAAAEEKRLARERRREARQQARKERMLNNQNADDLISSDDDEVGGAKEVKKKGKEAAIDELEFDLHEKYL
;
A
#
# COMPACT_ATOMS: atom_id res chain seq x y z
N MET A 1 -64.86 11.02 -26.79
CA MET A 1 -64.59 12.13 -27.74
C MET A 1 -63.43 11.71 -28.63
N PRO A 2 -63.58 11.56 -29.96
CA PRO A 2 -62.45 11.25 -30.82
C PRO A 2 -61.57 12.50 -31.01
N PRO A 3 -60.24 12.37 -31.17
CA PRO A 3 -59.34 13.51 -31.31
C PRO A 3 -59.56 14.19 -32.68
N LYS A 4 -59.76 15.52 -32.66
CA LYS A 4 -59.90 16.34 -33.86
C LYS A 4 -58.57 16.41 -34.61
N ASN A 5 -58.51 15.77 -35.78
CA ASN A 5 -57.40 15.92 -36.73
C ASN A 5 -57.47 17.29 -37.42
N ASN A 6 -56.69 18.25 -36.92
CA ASN A 6 -56.45 19.52 -37.60
C ASN A 6 -55.44 19.33 -38.75
N LYS A 7 -55.94 19.03 -39.96
CA LYS A 7 -55.13 19.14 -41.18
C LYS A 7 -54.93 20.62 -41.51
N LYS A 8 -53.81 21.20 -41.07
CA LYS A 8 -53.34 22.52 -41.57
C LYS A 8 -52.96 22.36 -43.04
N LYS A 9 -53.42 23.27 -43.91
CA LYS A 9 -52.96 23.34 -45.31
C LYS A 9 -51.48 23.73 -45.30
N ASP A 10 -50.61 22.85 -45.79
CA ASP A 10 -49.20 23.18 -46.03
C ASP A 10 -49.10 24.24 -47.12
N THR A 11 -49.01 25.50 -46.72
CA THR A 11 -48.53 26.57 -47.59
C THR A 11 -47.04 26.32 -47.82
N LYS A 12 -46.68 25.84 -49.02
CA LYS A 12 -45.28 25.70 -49.45
C LYS A 12 -44.59 27.05 -49.26
N ARG A 13 -43.68 27.11 -48.27
CA ARG A 13 -42.85 28.30 -48.03
C ARG A 13 -41.96 28.52 -49.24
N LYS A 14 -41.90 29.75 -49.75
CA LYS A 14 -41.04 30.10 -50.88
C LYS A 14 -39.59 30.01 -50.41
N GLU A 15 -38.84 29.09 -50.99
CA GLU A 15 -37.42 28.91 -50.69
C GLU A 15 -36.61 30.09 -51.24
N LEU A 16 -35.63 30.57 -50.47
CA LEU A 16 -34.76 31.69 -50.85
C LEU A 16 -33.94 31.33 -52.11
N SER A 17 -33.77 32.30 -53.01
CA SER A 17 -32.89 32.14 -54.17
C SER A 17 -31.43 32.39 -53.77
N GLU A 18 -30.48 31.93 -54.61
CA GLU A 18 -29.06 32.21 -54.45
C GLU A 18 -28.78 33.72 -54.31
N GLU A 19 -29.45 34.53 -55.13
CA GLU A 19 -29.33 35.99 -55.11
C GLU A 19 -29.89 36.60 -53.81
N ASP A 20 -30.98 36.04 -53.26
CA ASP A 20 -31.55 36.50 -51.99
C ASP A 20 -30.64 36.16 -50.80
N MET A 21 -30.01 34.98 -50.81
CA MET A 21 -29.04 34.57 -49.77
C MET A 21 -27.76 35.42 -49.84
N LEU A 22 -27.31 35.78 -51.04
CA LEU A 22 -26.22 36.74 -51.26
C LEU A 22 -26.57 38.13 -50.72
N ARG A 23 -27.78 38.63 -50.97
CA ARG A 23 -28.26 39.92 -50.44
C ARG A 23 -28.42 39.93 -48.92
N LEU A 24 -28.68 38.78 -48.31
CA LEU A 24 -28.70 38.60 -46.85
C LEU A 24 -27.30 38.45 -46.23
N GLY A 25 -26.24 38.49 -47.04
CA GLY A 25 -24.86 38.46 -46.57
C GLY A 25 -24.31 37.07 -46.26
N MET A 26 -24.92 35.99 -46.76
CA MET A 26 -24.35 34.64 -46.64
C MET A 26 -23.09 34.49 -47.50
N THR A 27 -22.14 33.68 -47.03
CA THR A 27 -20.90 33.44 -47.78
C THR A 27 -21.17 32.60 -49.03
N PRO A 28 -20.41 32.78 -50.14
CA PRO A 28 -20.57 31.96 -51.34
C PRO A 28 -20.38 30.45 -51.09
N GLU A 29 -19.56 30.07 -50.11
CA GLU A 29 -19.34 28.66 -49.74
C GLU A 29 -20.57 28.06 -49.03
N ASP A 30 -21.17 28.82 -48.10
CA ASP A 30 -22.39 28.39 -47.42
C ASP A 30 -23.59 28.34 -48.38
N ILE A 31 -23.69 29.30 -49.31
CA ILE A 31 -24.73 29.31 -50.34
C ILE A 31 -24.59 28.09 -51.24
N LYS A 32 -23.38 27.76 -51.69
CA LYS A 32 -23.13 26.53 -52.47
C LYS A 32 -23.51 25.28 -51.68
N ARG A 33 -23.12 25.16 -50.40
CA ARG A 33 -23.49 24.02 -49.55
C ARG A 33 -25.02 23.89 -49.41
N ILE A 34 -25.74 24.98 -49.18
CA ILE A 34 -27.21 24.98 -49.04
C ILE A 34 -27.88 24.60 -50.37
N MET A 35 -27.38 25.11 -51.49
CA MET A 35 -27.91 24.78 -52.82
C MET A 35 -27.62 23.32 -53.20
N GLU A 36 -26.44 22.80 -52.87
CA GLU A 36 -26.09 21.39 -53.02
C GLU A 36 -26.96 20.49 -52.14
N GLU A 37 -27.21 20.87 -50.88
CA GLU A 37 -28.13 20.14 -49.98
C GLU A 37 -29.59 20.18 -50.45
N ARG A 38 -30.01 21.26 -51.12
CA ARG A 38 -31.33 21.39 -51.75
C ARG A 38 -31.45 20.53 -53.01
N ASN A 39 -30.37 20.42 -53.78
CA ASN A 39 -30.31 19.64 -55.02
C ASN A 39 -29.98 18.16 -54.80
N LYS A 40 -29.56 17.74 -53.59
CA LYS A 40 -29.43 16.33 -53.21
C LYS A 40 -30.79 15.63 -53.35
N SER A 41 -30.81 14.55 -54.14
CA SER A 41 -31.99 13.73 -54.34
C SER A 41 -32.50 13.18 -53.00
N SER A 42 -33.82 12.96 -52.90
CA SER A 42 -34.40 12.29 -51.74
C SER A 42 -33.80 10.89 -51.53
N GLU A 43 -33.38 10.24 -52.61
CA GLU A 43 -32.71 8.93 -52.59
C GLU A 43 -31.31 9.02 -51.95
N ASP A 44 -30.52 10.06 -52.26
CA ASP A 44 -29.21 10.27 -51.66
C ASP A 44 -29.31 10.56 -50.16
N LYS A 45 -30.33 11.34 -49.75
CA LYS A 45 -30.59 11.62 -48.33
C LYS A 45 -30.99 10.36 -47.56
N GLN A 46 -31.79 9.49 -48.17
CA GLN A 46 -32.16 8.20 -47.57
C GLN A 46 -30.97 7.23 -47.50
N ALA A 47 -30.14 7.18 -48.54
CA ALA A 47 -28.93 6.36 -48.55
C ALA A 47 -27.92 6.81 -47.48
N GLU A 48 -27.72 8.12 -47.31
CA GLU A 48 -26.83 8.68 -46.28
C GLU A 48 -27.35 8.38 -44.86
N GLN A 49 -28.67 8.47 -44.64
CA GLN A 49 -29.29 8.09 -43.36
C GLN A 49 -29.17 6.59 -43.08
N ALA A 50 -29.40 5.73 -44.09
CA ALA A 50 -29.26 4.29 -43.95
C ALA A 50 -27.81 3.87 -43.63
N GLN A 51 -26.81 4.50 -44.26
CA GLN A 51 -25.40 4.27 -43.93
C GLN A 51 -25.03 4.74 -42.52
N LYS A 52 -25.53 5.92 -42.09
CA LYS A 52 -25.33 6.42 -40.72
C LYS A 52 -25.97 5.51 -39.68
N GLU A 53 -27.14 4.95 -39.97
CA GLU A 53 -27.81 4.02 -39.07
C GLU A 53 -27.11 2.64 -39.04
N ALA A 54 -26.66 2.13 -40.19
CA ALA A 54 -25.89 0.89 -40.28
C ALA A 54 -24.57 0.99 -39.50
N THR A 55 -23.80 2.06 -39.71
CA THR A 55 -22.55 2.30 -38.97
C THR A 55 -22.78 2.46 -37.47
N ARG A 56 -23.90 3.09 -37.06
CA ARG A 56 -24.30 3.18 -35.66
C ARG A 56 -24.61 1.81 -35.06
N ARG A 57 -25.38 0.97 -35.77
CA ARG A 57 -25.68 -0.41 -35.34
C ARG A 57 -24.40 -1.24 -35.21
N ASP A 58 -23.50 -1.15 -36.18
CA ASP A 58 -22.22 -1.87 -36.14
C ASP A 58 -21.30 -1.39 -34.99
N ALA A 59 -21.30 -0.10 -34.69
CA ALA A 59 -20.58 0.44 -33.54
C ALA A 59 -21.17 -0.07 -32.22
N GLU A 60 -22.49 -0.14 -32.10
CA GLU A 60 -23.19 -0.65 -30.92
C GLU A 60 -22.94 -2.15 -30.72
N ILE A 61 -22.97 -2.95 -31.79
CA ILE A 61 -22.64 -4.37 -31.76
C ILE A 61 -21.19 -4.58 -31.30
N ARG A 62 -20.23 -3.85 -31.87
CA ARG A 62 -18.82 -3.91 -31.46
C ARG A 62 -18.63 -3.53 -30.00
N GLN A 63 -19.30 -2.46 -29.55
CA GLN A 63 -19.22 -2.01 -28.16
C GLN A 63 -19.82 -3.06 -27.21
N ARG A 64 -20.92 -3.71 -27.59
CA ARG A 64 -21.52 -4.79 -26.81
C ARG A 64 -20.57 -5.98 -26.68
N HIS A 65 -19.97 -6.43 -27.78
CA HIS A 65 -18.98 -7.52 -27.76
C HIS A 65 -17.75 -7.16 -26.92
N GLN A 66 -17.26 -5.92 -27.00
CA GLN A 66 -16.14 -5.48 -26.17
C GLN A 66 -16.48 -5.53 -24.68
N ARG A 67 -17.67 -5.07 -24.28
CA ARG A 67 -18.11 -5.14 -22.87
C ARG A 67 -18.30 -6.58 -22.40
N GLU A 68 -18.83 -7.45 -23.25
CA GLU A 68 -19.02 -8.86 -22.92
C GLU A 68 -17.67 -9.58 -22.75
N PHE A 69 -16.71 -9.31 -23.64
CA PHE A 69 -15.35 -9.81 -23.52
C PHE A 69 -14.66 -9.31 -22.24
N GLN A 70 -14.82 -8.03 -21.89
CA GLN A 70 -14.30 -7.48 -20.63
C GLN A 70 -14.88 -8.20 -19.41
N ARG A 71 -16.19 -8.46 -19.39
CA ARG A 71 -16.84 -9.21 -18.30
C ARG A 71 -16.31 -10.63 -18.18
N GLN A 72 -16.14 -11.34 -19.30
CA GLN A 72 -15.59 -12.70 -19.29
C GLN A 72 -14.14 -12.71 -18.76
N MET A 73 -13.33 -11.71 -19.14
CA MET A 73 -11.98 -11.57 -18.61
C MET A 73 -11.99 -11.29 -17.10
N GLU A 74 -12.85 -10.38 -16.63
CA GLU A 74 -13.01 -10.10 -15.20
C GLU A 74 -13.42 -11.34 -14.41
N GLU A 75 -14.40 -12.10 -14.91
CA GLU A 75 -14.82 -13.38 -14.32
C GLU A 75 -13.66 -14.36 -14.20
N LEU A 76 -12.90 -14.59 -15.28
CA LEU A 76 -11.73 -15.48 -15.25
C LEU A 76 -10.66 -15.01 -14.27
N THR A 77 -10.36 -13.70 -14.24
CA THR A 77 -9.38 -13.15 -13.30
C THR A 77 -9.83 -13.30 -11.84
N ASN A 78 -11.13 -13.18 -11.57
CA ASN A 78 -11.68 -13.38 -10.24
C ASN A 78 -11.61 -14.84 -9.81
N TYR A 79 -11.92 -15.79 -10.71
CA TYR A 79 -11.76 -17.22 -10.44
C TYR A 79 -10.29 -17.58 -10.16
N GLU A 80 -9.36 -17.06 -10.96
CA GLU A 80 -7.94 -17.29 -10.74
C GLU A 80 -7.45 -16.69 -9.41
N ALA A 81 -7.86 -15.46 -9.10
CA ALA A 81 -7.51 -14.80 -7.85
C ALA A 81 -8.07 -15.57 -6.63
N ALA A 82 -9.32 -16.05 -6.72
CA ALA A 82 -9.92 -16.88 -5.68
C ALA A 82 -9.18 -18.21 -5.50
N ALA A 83 -8.83 -18.90 -6.59
CA ALA A 83 -8.06 -20.14 -6.53
C ALA A 83 -6.67 -19.92 -5.90
N ARG A 84 -5.98 -18.84 -6.28
CA ARG A 84 -4.68 -18.46 -5.68
C ARG A 84 -4.81 -18.12 -4.19
N ALA A 85 -5.90 -17.47 -3.79
CA ALA A 85 -6.15 -17.15 -2.39
C ALA A 85 -6.38 -18.41 -1.54
N ILE A 86 -7.09 -19.41 -2.09
CA ILE A 86 -7.29 -20.71 -1.42
C ILE A 86 -5.94 -21.40 -1.23
N ILE A 87 -5.12 -21.50 -2.28
CA ILE A 87 -3.78 -22.13 -2.19
C ILE A 87 -2.93 -21.47 -1.12
N ARG A 88 -2.89 -20.13 -1.07
CA ARG A 88 -2.12 -19.40 -0.05
C ARG A 88 -2.63 -19.67 1.36
N TYR A 89 -3.95 -19.71 1.54
CA TYR A 89 -4.52 -20.02 2.84
C TYR A 89 -4.13 -21.43 3.30
N ASP A 90 -4.17 -22.42 2.40
CA ASP A 90 -3.78 -23.79 2.71
C ASP A 90 -2.28 -23.88 3.04
N GLU A 91 -1.42 -23.20 2.27
CA GLU A 91 0.01 -23.08 2.55
C GLU A 91 0.26 -22.44 3.93
N ASP A 92 -0.41 -21.33 4.25
CA ASP A 92 -0.30 -20.67 5.54
C ASP A 92 -0.76 -21.58 6.70
N GLN A 93 -1.80 -22.39 6.48
CA GLN A 93 -2.25 -23.40 7.46
C GLN A 93 -1.21 -24.50 7.65
N GLU A 94 -0.58 -25.00 6.58
CA GLU A 94 0.50 -25.99 6.66
C GLU A 94 1.71 -25.44 7.42
N TRP A 95 2.12 -24.21 7.12
CA TRP A 95 3.19 -23.53 7.86
C TRP A 95 2.85 -23.38 9.34
N THR A 96 1.64 -22.91 9.65
CA THR A 96 1.17 -22.78 11.03
C THR A 96 1.17 -24.14 11.74
N GLN A 97 0.77 -25.22 11.07
CA GLN A 97 0.80 -26.56 11.63
C GLN A 97 2.23 -27.03 11.89
N MET A 98 3.15 -26.81 10.95
CA MET A 98 4.57 -27.12 11.12
C MET A 98 5.20 -26.34 12.28
N GLU A 99 4.87 -25.05 12.43
CA GLU A 99 5.27 -24.24 13.58
C GLU A 99 4.65 -24.74 14.90
N SER A 100 3.39 -25.17 14.85
CA SER A 100 2.65 -25.68 16.02
C SER A 100 3.11 -27.07 16.46
N THR A 101 3.77 -27.84 15.58
CA THR A 101 4.41 -29.09 15.99
C THR A 101 5.60 -28.77 16.88
N ALA A 102 5.34 -28.77 18.19
CA ALA A 102 6.37 -28.59 19.20
C ALA A 102 7.55 -29.52 18.90
N LEU A 103 8.76 -28.94 18.79
CA LEU A 103 9.96 -29.73 18.58
C LEU A 103 10.03 -30.82 19.63
N THR A 104 10.23 -32.07 19.18
CA THR A 104 10.42 -33.19 20.10
C THR A 104 11.57 -32.87 21.06
N PRO A 105 11.50 -33.31 22.34
CA PRO A 105 12.55 -33.04 23.32
C PRO A 105 13.95 -33.43 22.84
N GLU A 106 14.05 -34.47 22.00
CA GLU A 106 15.30 -34.90 21.36
C GLU A 106 15.87 -33.87 20.39
N LYS A 107 15.03 -33.31 19.49
CA LYS A 107 15.46 -32.25 18.56
C LYS A 107 15.88 -30.98 19.33
N GLN A 108 15.15 -30.61 20.38
CA GLN A 108 15.52 -29.49 21.24
C GLN A 108 16.89 -29.71 21.91
N LYS A 109 17.16 -30.93 22.38
CA LYS A 109 18.44 -31.30 22.99
C LYS A 109 19.59 -31.16 21.99
N ILE A 110 19.40 -31.61 20.74
CA ILE A 110 20.40 -31.47 19.67
C ILE A 110 20.66 -29.99 19.38
N LEU A 111 19.62 -29.17 19.22
CA LEU A 111 19.78 -27.73 18.96
C LEU A 111 20.53 -27.02 20.08
N ARG A 112 20.25 -27.35 21.35
CA ARG A 112 21.02 -26.82 22.49
C ARG A 112 22.49 -27.22 22.44
N GLN A 113 22.78 -28.47 22.08
CA GLN A 113 24.17 -28.94 21.94
C GLN A 113 24.91 -28.24 20.80
N VAL A 114 24.24 -28.03 19.66
CA VAL A 114 24.80 -27.29 18.52
C VAL A 114 25.05 -25.84 18.90
N ALA A 115 24.10 -25.16 19.55
CA ALA A 115 24.27 -23.79 20.03
C ALA A 115 25.47 -23.67 20.99
N ILE A 116 25.60 -24.57 21.97
CA ILE A 116 26.75 -24.59 22.89
C ILE A 116 28.06 -24.83 22.13
N ALA A 117 28.07 -25.71 21.14
CA ALA A 117 29.27 -25.99 20.34
C ALA A 117 29.67 -24.78 19.48
N GLU A 118 28.71 -24.09 18.87
CA GLU A 118 28.95 -22.86 18.12
C GLU A 118 29.46 -21.73 19.02
N ASP A 119 28.85 -21.54 20.20
CA ASP A 119 29.29 -20.53 21.15
C ASP A 119 30.73 -20.79 21.60
N ARG A 120 31.07 -22.04 21.90
CA ARG A 120 32.45 -22.43 22.22
C ARG A 120 33.39 -22.12 21.06
N ARG A 121 33.01 -22.47 19.83
CA ARG A 121 33.82 -22.18 18.64
C ARG A 121 34.05 -20.68 18.48
N ARG A 122 33.00 -19.86 18.62
CA ARG A 122 33.11 -18.39 18.53
C ARG A 122 34.00 -17.81 19.62
N VAL A 123 33.89 -18.32 20.85
CA VAL A 123 34.75 -17.89 21.96
C VAL A 123 36.22 -18.27 21.71
N GLU A 124 36.49 -19.47 21.20
CA GLU A 124 37.84 -19.90 20.84
C GLU A 124 38.42 -19.09 19.67
N GLU A 125 37.63 -18.85 18.63
CA GLU A 125 38.01 -17.96 17.52
C GLU A 125 38.30 -16.54 18.01
N ALA A 126 37.49 -15.99 18.92
CA ALA A 126 37.71 -14.68 19.51
C ALA A 126 39.01 -14.63 20.34
N LYS A 127 39.28 -15.66 21.15
CA LYS A 127 40.55 -15.78 21.89
C LYS A 127 41.75 -15.85 20.95
N ARG A 128 41.64 -16.60 19.86
CA ARG A 128 42.70 -16.70 18.86
C ARG A 128 42.96 -15.35 18.19
N ARG A 129 41.91 -14.64 17.78
CA ARG A 129 42.04 -13.29 17.20
C ARG A 129 42.68 -12.31 18.19
N GLN A 130 42.23 -12.31 19.45
CA GLN A 130 42.84 -11.47 20.49
C GLN A 130 44.33 -11.79 20.67
N ALA A 131 44.72 -13.06 20.65
CA ALA A 131 46.13 -13.44 20.75
C ALA A 131 46.94 -12.98 19.53
N GLU A 132 46.40 -13.09 18.32
CA GLU A 132 47.01 -12.60 17.09
C GLU A 132 47.15 -11.07 17.08
N GLU A 133 46.12 -10.34 17.52
CA GLU A 133 46.14 -8.87 17.67
C GLU A 133 47.16 -8.41 18.71
N LEU A 134 47.21 -9.07 19.88
CA LEU A 134 48.19 -8.76 20.91
C LEU A 134 49.62 -9.05 20.43
N ALA A 135 49.84 -10.14 19.71
CA ALA A 135 51.15 -10.46 19.13
C ALA A 135 51.57 -9.41 18.07
N ALA A 136 50.66 -9.02 17.19
CA ALA A 136 50.91 -7.96 16.20
C ALA A 136 51.21 -6.61 16.87
N TYR A 137 50.46 -6.27 17.93
CA TYR A 137 50.68 -5.06 18.71
C TYR A 137 52.04 -5.07 19.39
N GLN A 138 52.43 -6.19 20.03
CA GLN A 138 53.75 -6.34 20.64
C GLN A 138 54.88 -6.26 19.62
N ALA A 139 54.75 -6.91 18.47
CA ALA A 139 55.72 -6.83 17.38
C ALA A 139 55.89 -5.39 16.88
N LYS A 140 54.79 -4.64 16.74
CA LYS A 140 54.82 -3.22 16.37
C LYS A 140 55.59 -2.38 17.40
N LEU A 141 55.37 -2.62 18.69
CA LEU A 141 56.07 -1.90 19.76
C LEU A 141 57.57 -2.22 19.82
N GLN A 142 57.99 -3.44 19.44
CA GLN A 142 59.39 -3.85 19.46
C GLN A 142 60.23 -3.16 18.38
N CYS A 143 59.61 -2.74 17.28
CA CYS A 143 60.29 -2.06 16.16
C CYS A 143 60.37 -0.53 16.34
N MET A 144 59.79 0.02 17.41
CA MET A 144 59.75 1.47 17.68
C MET A 144 60.84 1.89 18.66
N THR A 145 61.34 3.12 18.50
CA THR A 145 62.19 3.76 19.52
C THR A 145 61.40 4.13 20.77
N GLU A 146 62.08 4.41 21.90
CA GLU A 146 61.41 4.72 23.17
C GLU A 146 60.51 5.97 23.09
N GLU A 147 60.95 6.99 22.35
CA GLU A 147 60.20 8.24 22.15
C GLU A 147 58.94 8.01 21.28
N GLU A 148 59.07 7.26 20.19
CA GLU A 148 57.94 6.88 19.32
C GLU A 148 56.94 5.98 20.05
N ARG A 149 57.45 5.07 20.89
CA ARG A 149 56.62 4.18 21.72
C ARG A 149 55.78 4.97 22.72
N ALA A 150 56.35 5.98 23.37
CA ALA A 150 55.63 6.83 24.32
C ALA A 150 54.55 7.66 23.63
N ALA A 151 54.82 8.19 22.42
CA ALA A 151 53.84 8.91 21.63
C ALA A 151 52.68 7.99 21.17
N PHE A 152 53.01 6.80 20.66
CA PHE A 152 52.04 5.81 20.21
C PHE A 152 51.13 5.30 21.35
N LEU A 153 51.68 5.04 22.53
CA LEU A 153 50.89 4.64 23.70
C LEU A 153 49.93 5.75 24.14
N LYS A 154 50.36 7.02 24.13
CA LYS A 154 49.47 8.16 24.44
C LYS A 154 48.33 8.27 23.44
N GLU A 155 48.61 8.15 22.15
CA GLU A 155 47.59 8.19 21.09
C GLU A 155 46.58 7.05 21.24
N GLU A 156 47.02 5.83 21.53
CA GLU A 156 46.12 4.69 21.74
C GLU A 156 45.25 4.86 22.99
N THR A 157 45.81 5.39 24.10
CA THR A 157 45.01 5.69 25.29
C THR A 157 43.95 6.76 25.04
N GLU A 158 44.25 7.76 24.20
CA GLU A 158 43.27 8.79 23.84
C GLU A 158 42.18 8.22 22.92
N LYS A 159 42.53 7.36 21.97
CA LYS A 159 41.56 6.63 21.12
C LYS A 159 40.67 5.69 21.93
N GLU A 160 41.21 5.02 22.95
CA GLU A 160 40.42 4.17 23.84
C GLU A 160 39.46 5.02 24.69
N ARG A 161 39.93 6.15 25.21
CA ARG A 161 39.08 7.10 25.93
C ARG A 161 37.90 7.57 25.08
N LEU A 162 38.14 7.98 23.84
CA LEU A 162 37.07 8.40 22.91
C LEU A 162 36.09 7.26 22.63
N ARG A 163 36.58 6.04 22.40
CA ARG A 163 35.72 4.86 22.21
C ARG A 163 34.84 4.56 23.43
N ALA A 164 35.39 4.72 24.64
CA ALA A 164 34.65 4.53 25.88
C ALA A 164 33.58 5.61 26.09
N GLU A 165 33.90 6.88 25.77
CA GLU A 165 32.96 8.00 25.79
C GLU A 165 31.81 7.77 24.78
N ASP A 166 32.12 7.32 23.56
CA ASP A 166 31.12 6.99 22.53
C ASP A 166 30.21 5.83 22.93
N PHE A 167 30.78 4.77 23.52
CA PHE A 167 30.01 3.63 24.02
C PHE A 167 29.06 4.05 25.15
N ALA A 168 29.54 4.84 26.11
CA ALA A 168 28.73 5.36 27.20
C ALA A 168 27.57 6.23 26.68
N ALA A 169 27.83 7.10 25.69
CA ALA A 169 26.80 7.93 25.07
C ALA A 169 25.76 7.09 24.29
N ALA A 170 26.19 6.02 23.61
CA ALA A 170 25.30 5.10 22.92
C ALA A 170 24.42 4.32 23.91
N GLU A 171 25.00 3.84 25.00
CA GLU A 171 24.30 3.09 26.04
C GLU A 171 23.30 3.97 26.81
N GLU A 172 23.66 5.23 27.10
CA GLU A 172 22.74 6.20 27.70
C GLU A 172 21.52 6.45 26.79
N LYS A 173 21.74 6.58 25.47
CA LYS A 173 20.64 6.69 24.50
C LYS A 173 19.77 5.43 24.48
N ARG A 174 20.38 4.24 24.56
CA ARG A 174 19.65 2.95 24.62
C ARG A 174 18.77 2.89 25.87
N LEU A 175 19.33 3.20 27.04
CA LEU A 175 18.60 3.22 28.32
C LEU A 175 17.51 4.29 28.34
N ALA A 176 17.74 5.47 27.78
CA ALA A 176 16.72 6.52 27.68
C ALA A 176 15.54 6.08 26.80
N ARG A 177 15.80 5.36 25.70
CA ARG A 177 14.75 4.76 24.85
C ARG A 177 13.98 3.68 25.60
N GLU A 178 14.68 2.81 26.33
CA GLU A 178 14.07 1.76 27.15
C GLU A 178 13.16 2.33 28.24
N ARG A 179 13.65 3.32 29.01
CA ARG A 179 12.83 4.04 30.02
C ARG A 179 11.59 4.67 29.41
N ARG A 180 11.68 5.20 28.18
CA ARG A 180 10.51 5.76 27.47
C ARG A 180 9.52 4.66 27.06
N ARG A 181 10.00 3.49 26.63
CA ARG A 181 9.16 2.32 26.34
C ARG A 181 8.45 1.84 27.60
N GLU A 182 9.18 1.70 28.70
CA GLU A 182 8.62 1.31 30.01
C GLU A 182 7.58 2.31 30.52
N ALA A 183 7.86 3.62 30.45
CA ALA A 183 6.90 4.64 30.86
C ALA A 183 5.60 4.60 30.04
N ARG A 184 5.68 4.32 28.73
CA ARG A 184 4.50 4.13 27.88
C ARG A 184 3.74 2.87 28.23
N GLN A 185 4.44 1.76 28.52
CA GLN A 185 3.79 0.53 28.96
C GLN A 185 3.10 0.70 30.31
N GLN A 186 3.72 1.40 31.26
CA GLN A 186 3.11 1.72 32.55
C GLN A 186 1.88 2.62 32.37
N ALA A 187 1.96 3.67 31.56
CA ALA A 187 0.81 4.52 31.26
C ALA A 187 -0.35 3.75 30.57
N ARG A 188 -0.03 2.79 29.69
CA ARG A 188 -1.04 1.89 29.10
C ARG A 188 -1.67 0.98 30.15
N LYS A 189 -0.87 0.39 31.04
CA LYS A 189 -1.35 -0.45 32.16
C LYS A 189 -2.23 0.35 33.12
N GLU A 190 -1.83 1.55 33.51
CA GLU A 190 -2.62 2.44 34.36
C GLU A 190 -3.96 2.82 33.71
N ARG A 191 -3.98 3.15 32.41
CA ARG A 191 -5.25 3.40 31.69
C ARG A 191 -6.16 2.18 31.66
N MET A 192 -5.61 0.98 31.48
CA MET A 192 -6.40 -0.26 31.50
C MET A 192 -6.97 -0.55 32.89
N LEU A 193 -6.18 -0.38 33.96
CA LEU A 193 -6.68 -0.53 35.34
C LEU A 193 -7.75 0.52 35.69
N ASN A 194 -7.57 1.77 35.25
CA ASN A 194 -8.56 2.82 35.53
C ASN A 194 -9.87 2.62 34.75
N ASN A 195 -9.82 2.04 33.55
CA ASN A 195 -11.03 1.64 32.82
C ASN A 195 -11.72 0.42 33.45
N GLN A 196 -10.97 -0.54 34.01
CA GLN A 196 -11.55 -1.66 34.76
C GLN A 196 -12.28 -1.19 36.03
N ASN A 197 -11.75 -0.17 36.73
CA ASN A 197 -12.42 0.43 37.88
C ASN A 197 -13.61 1.34 37.49
N ALA A 198 -13.70 1.78 36.24
CA ALA A 198 -14.83 2.56 35.74
C ALA A 198 -16.00 1.66 35.28
N ASP A 199 -15.70 0.51 34.67
CA ASP A 199 -16.72 -0.47 34.26
C ASP A 199 -17.39 -1.17 35.46
N ASP A 200 -16.72 -1.28 36.61
CA ASP A 200 -17.30 -1.84 37.85
C ASP A 200 -18.23 -0.85 38.59
N LEU A 201 -18.29 0.42 38.15
CA LEU A 201 -19.22 1.45 38.64
C LEU A 201 -20.42 1.69 37.71
N ILE A 202 -20.47 1.03 36.54
CA ILE A 202 -21.57 1.11 35.56
C ILE A 202 -22.23 -0.29 35.41
N SER A 203 -22.43 -0.97 36.54
CA SER A 203 -23.22 -2.21 36.61
C SER A 203 -24.12 -2.19 37.84
N SER A 204 -25.00 -1.19 37.95
CA SER A 204 -26.23 -1.26 38.76
C SER A 204 -27.19 -0.15 38.31
N ASP A 205 -28.35 -0.56 37.78
CA ASP A 205 -29.46 0.25 37.23
C ASP A 205 -29.09 1.08 35.97
N ASP A 206 -29.87 1.13 34.90
CA ASP A 206 -31.34 1.04 34.80
C ASP A 206 -31.71 0.55 33.39
N ASP A 207 -32.89 -0.06 33.31
CA ASP A 207 -33.50 -0.58 32.10
C ASP A 207 -33.91 0.53 31.10
N GLU A 208 -33.99 0.11 29.84
CA GLU A 208 -34.93 0.60 28.82
C GLU A 208 -34.57 1.79 27.88
N VAL A 209 -34.86 1.52 26.60
CA VAL A 209 -35.15 2.44 25.48
C VAL A 209 -34.00 2.96 24.59
N GLY A 210 -33.78 2.23 23.49
CA GLY A 210 -34.03 2.75 22.14
C GLY A 210 -33.07 3.77 21.50
N GLY A 211 -32.39 3.33 20.43
CA GLY A 211 -32.16 4.18 19.26
C GLY A 211 -30.71 4.49 18.87
N ALA A 212 -30.34 3.96 17.70
CA ALA A 212 -29.42 4.56 16.71
C ALA A 212 -27.93 4.74 17.05
N LYS A 213 -27.13 3.83 16.48
CA LYS A 213 -25.86 4.06 15.76
C LYS A 213 -24.96 5.17 16.30
N GLU A 214 -24.03 4.80 17.19
CA GLU A 214 -22.68 5.36 17.14
C GLU A 214 -21.68 4.45 17.85
N VAL A 215 -20.41 4.53 17.42
CA VAL A 215 -19.21 3.95 18.05
C VAL A 215 -18.95 2.44 17.85
N LYS A 216 -18.45 2.08 16.65
CA LYS A 216 -17.48 0.96 16.50
C LYS A 216 -16.24 1.43 15.76
N LYS A 217 -15.44 2.28 16.41
CA LYS A 217 -14.10 2.67 15.93
C LYS A 217 -13.08 2.76 17.06
N LYS A 218 -13.09 1.80 18.00
CA LYS A 218 -12.09 1.73 19.10
C LYS A 218 -11.12 0.55 18.99
N GLY A 219 -11.26 -0.33 18.00
CA GLY A 219 -10.38 -1.52 17.85
C GLY A 219 -9.27 -1.39 16.81
N LYS A 220 -9.30 -0.38 15.92
CA LYS A 220 -8.34 -0.27 14.80
C LYS A 220 -7.17 0.68 15.05
N GLU A 221 -7.28 1.64 15.96
CA GLU A 221 -6.16 2.54 16.28
C GLU A 221 -5.04 1.80 17.04
N ALA A 222 -5.38 0.85 17.93
CA ALA A 222 -4.39 0.12 18.70
C ALA A 222 -3.47 -0.78 17.84
N ALA A 223 -3.99 -1.35 16.74
CA ALA A 223 -3.23 -2.23 15.85
C ALA A 223 -2.41 -1.47 14.80
N ILE A 224 -2.78 -0.23 14.47
CA ILE A 224 -2.03 0.62 13.53
C ILE A 224 -0.76 1.16 14.20
N ASP A 225 -0.82 1.51 15.49
CA ASP A 225 0.33 1.99 16.26
C ASP A 225 1.44 0.94 16.45
N GLU A 226 1.12 -0.36 16.38
CA GLU A 226 2.11 -1.44 16.47
C GLU A 226 2.87 -1.65 15.14
N LEU A 227 2.21 -1.42 14.00
CA LEU A 227 2.82 -1.56 12.67
C LEU A 227 3.59 -0.31 12.21
N GLU A 228 3.15 0.88 12.62
CA GLU A 228 3.77 2.14 12.19
C GLU A 228 5.15 2.37 12.86
N PHE A 229 5.41 1.72 14.01
CA PHE A 229 6.69 1.81 14.70
C PHE A 229 7.74 0.83 14.17
N ASP A 230 7.36 -0.40 13.83
CA ASP A 230 8.26 -1.40 13.22
C ASP A 230 8.78 -0.96 11.84
N LEU A 231 7.96 -0.22 11.08
CA LEU A 231 8.34 0.32 9.77
C LEU A 231 9.34 1.49 9.86
N HIS A 232 9.28 2.29 10.94
CA HIS A 232 10.28 3.33 11.20
C HIS A 232 11.60 2.77 11.73
N GLU A 233 11.61 1.57 12.33
CA GLU A 233 12.83 0.90 12.83
C GLU A 233 13.68 0.22 11.74
N LYS A 234 13.14 0.01 10.53
CA LYS A 234 13.88 -0.63 9.43
C LYS A 234 14.64 0.33 8.51
N TYR A 235 14.36 1.62 8.59
CA TYR A 235 14.82 2.63 7.61
C TYR A 235 15.50 3.87 8.21
N LEU A 236 15.90 3.84 9.50
CA LEU A 236 16.72 4.86 10.16
C LEU A 236 17.79 4.20 11.06
#